data_AF-A0A1G9RJ45-F1
#
_entry.id   AF-A0A1G9RJ45-F1
#
_cell.length_a   1.000
_cell.length_b   1.000
_cell.length_c   1.000
_cell.angle_alpha   90.00
_cell.angle_beta   90.00
_cell.angle_gamma   90.00
#
_symmetry.space_group_name_H-M   'P 1'
#
loop_
_entity.id
_entity.type
_entity.pdbx_description
1 polymer ?
#
loop_
_entity_poly.entity_id
_entity_poly.type
_entity_poly.pdbx_seq_one_letter_code
_entity_poly.pdbx_strand_id
1 'polypeptide(L)' 'MIENESSARIYRPDLDDPTFDDAIPALAKINMWPVPWVEVEDVANAVLFLLSDESRYVTGVALPVDLGMSQKYSGA' A
#
# COMPACT_ATOMS: atom_id res chain seq x y z
N MET A 1 1.37 7.49 -8.61
CA MET A 1 0.12 7.00 -9.27
C MET A 1 -1.10 7.02 -8.35
N ILE A 2 -0.96 7.23 -7.03
CA ILE A 2 -2.10 7.37 -6.10
C ILE A 2 -2.59 8.83 -6.02
N GLU A 3 -1.71 9.80 -6.26
CA GLU A 3 -2.01 11.24 -6.30
C GLU A 3 -2.80 11.64 -7.55
N ASN A 4 -4.12 11.67 -7.44
CA ASN A 4 -5.03 12.23 -8.46
C ASN A 4 -6.35 12.67 -7.82
N GLU A 5 -7.12 13.51 -8.52
CA GLU A 5 -8.40 14.05 -8.03
C GLU A 5 -9.44 12.96 -7.72
N SER A 6 -9.45 11.86 -8.48
CA SER A 6 -10.38 10.77 -8.24
C SER A 6 -10.11 10.06 -6.92
N SER A 7 -8.84 9.89 -6.54
CA SER A 7 -8.45 9.27 -5.27
C SER A 7 -8.99 10.08 -4.08
N ALA A 8 -8.85 11.41 -4.12
CA ALA A 8 -9.33 12.28 -3.06
C ALA A 8 -10.84 12.10 -2.79
N ARG A 9 -11.66 12.07 -3.85
CA ARG A 9 -13.12 11.87 -3.73
C ARG A 9 -13.50 10.48 -3.23
N ILE A 10 -12.73 9.44 -3.56
CA ILE A 10 -12.97 8.07 -3.10
C ILE A 10 -12.72 7.95 -1.59
N TYR A 11 -11.63 8.53 -1.09
CA TYR A 11 -11.22 8.38 0.31
C TYR A 11 -11.85 9.43 1.23
N ARG A 12 -12.29 10.57 0.70
CA ARG A 12 -12.98 11.65 1.43
C ARG A 12 -14.29 12.07 0.73
N PRO A 13 -15.26 11.15 0.58
CA PRO A 13 -16.56 11.46 0.00
C PRO A 13 -17.40 12.42 0.87
N ASP A 14 -16.95 12.66 2.10
CA ASP A 14 -17.56 13.58 3.07
C ASP A 14 -17.27 15.06 2.79
N LEU A 15 -16.34 15.38 1.88
CA LEU A 15 -15.96 16.76 1.54
C LEU A 15 -16.48 17.13 0.15
N ASP A 16 -16.87 18.41 -0.01
CA ASP A 16 -17.38 18.93 -1.30
C ASP A 16 -16.29 19.02 -2.38
N ASP A 17 -15.07 19.41 -2.00
CA ASP A 17 -13.91 19.52 -2.89
C ASP A 17 -12.63 19.00 -2.20
N PRO A 18 -12.48 17.66 -2.08
CA PRO A 18 -11.35 17.08 -1.36
C PRO A 18 -10.05 17.20 -2.16
N THR A 19 -8.98 17.52 -1.45
CA THR A 19 -7.61 17.43 -1.97
C THR A 19 -7.03 16.04 -1.72
N PHE A 20 -5.90 15.73 -2.35
CA PHE A 20 -5.21 14.48 -2.07
C PHE A 20 -4.70 14.39 -0.62
N ASP A 21 -4.24 15.51 -0.05
CA ASP A 21 -3.74 15.56 1.33
C ASP A 21 -4.82 15.18 2.34
N ASP A 22 -6.08 15.53 2.06
CA ASP A 22 -7.23 15.17 2.88
C ASP A 22 -7.45 13.65 2.96
N ALA A 23 -6.97 12.90 1.97
CA ALA A 23 -7.06 11.44 1.90
C ALA A 23 -5.94 10.71 2.63
N ILE A 24 -4.80 11.36 2.91
CA ILE A 24 -3.63 10.74 3.57
C ILE A 24 -4.01 10.03 4.88
N PRO A 25 -4.82 10.61 5.80
CA PRO A 25 -5.20 9.93 7.03
C PRO A 25 -6.06 8.68 6.78
N ALA A 26 -6.94 8.72 5.77
CA ALA A 26 -7.78 7.58 5.40
C ALA A 26 -6.95 6.44 4.77
N LEU A 27 -5.99 6.79 3.92
CA LEU A 27 -5.02 5.86 3.32
C LEU A 27 -4.17 5.16 4.39
N ALA A 28 -3.68 5.89 5.40
CA ALA A 28 -2.96 5.25 6.50
C ALA A 28 -3.85 4.31 7.32
N LYS A 29 -5.15 4.61 7.43
CA LYS A 29 -6.10 3.82 8.21
C LYS A 29 -6.48 2.49 7.56
N ILE A 30 -6.36 2.31 6.25
CA ILE A 30 -6.66 1.02 5.59
C ILE A 30 -5.53 -0.01 5.73
N ASN A 31 -4.32 0.44 6.10
CA ASN A 31 -3.13 -0.39 6.26
C ASN A 31 -2.98 -0.88 7.70
N MET A 32 -2.28 -2.01 7.93
CA MET A 32 -1.95 -2.42 9.31
C MET A 32 -0.92 -1.49 9.94
N TRP A 33 0.05 -1.03 9.14
CA TRP A 33 0.98 0.01 9.53
C TRP A 33 0.41 1.40 9.28
N PRO A 34 0.64 2.39 10.19
CA PRO A 34 0.08 3.73 10.08
C PRO A 34 0.86 4.61 9.10
N VAL A 35 1.10 4.11 7.89
CA VAL A 35 1.76 4.78 6.77
C VAL A 35 0.81 4.74 5.58
N PRO A 36 0.66 5.82 4.80
CA PRO A 36 -0.42 5.90 3.81
C PRO A 36 -0.17 5.05 2.55
N TRP A 37 1.09 4.85 2.16
CA TRP A 37 1.48 3.97 1.06
C TRP A 37 2.94 3.53 1.21
N VAL A 38 3.36 2.56 0.41
CA VAL A 38 4.76 2.18 0.23
C VAL A 38 5.39 3.05 -0.86
N GLU A 39 6.69 3.29 -0.74
CA GLU A 39 7.45 3.93 -1.82
C GLU A 39 7.87 2.90 -2.87
N VAL A 40 8.25 3.38 -4.06
CA VAL A 40 8.67 2.50 -5.17
C VAL A 40 9.90 1.67 -4.77
N GLU A 41 10.78 2.26 -3.97
CA GLU A 41 11.98 1.66 -3.42
C GLU A 41 11.66 0.46 -2.52
N ASP A 42 10.57 0.50 -1.76
CA ASP A 42 10.17 -0.62 -0.89
C ASP A 42 9.83 -1.87 -1.71
N VAL A 43 9.12 -1.68 -2.82
CA VAL A 43 8.80 -2.76 -3.76
C VAL A 43 10.07 -3.24 -4.47
N ALA A 44 10.92 -2.31 -4.94
CA ALA A 44 12.17 -2.65 -5.62
C ALA A 44 13.11 -3.45 -4.71
N ASN A 45 13.20 -3.11 -3.42
CA ASN A 45 13.99 -3.84 -2.43
C ASN A 45 13.50 -5.27 -2.23
N ALA A 46 12.19 -5.50 -2.21
CA ALA A 46 11.62 -6.85 -2.15
C ALA A 46 11.97 -7.66 -3.42
N VAL A 47 11.95 -7.03 -4.59
CA VAL A 47 12.41 -7.66 -5.84
C VAL A 47 13.89 -8.02 -5.77
N LEU A 48 14.74 -7.12 -5.27
CA LEU A 48 16.17 -7.39 -5.09
C LEU A 48 16.42 -8.59 -4.18
N PHE A 49 15.67 -8.73 -3.09
CA PHE A 49 15.71 -9.92 -2.24
C PHE A 49 15.32 -11.20 -3.01
N LEU A 50 14.24 -11.15 -3.80
CA LEU A 50 13.80 -12.30 -4.61
C LEU A 50 14.78 -12.68 -5.73
N LEU A 51 15.71 -11.78 -6.09
CA LEU A 51 16.79 -12.04 -7.05
C LEU A 51 18.08 -12.52 -6.38
N SER A 52 18.16 -12.48 -5.05
CA SER A 52 19.38 -12.79 -4.32
C SER A 52 19.53 -14.30 -4.02
N ASP A 53 20.76 -14.73 -3.71
CA ASP A 53 21.05 -16.14 -3.40
C ASP A 53 20.34 -16.61 -2.12
N GLU A 54 20.04 -15.70 -1.20
CA GLU A 54 19.28 -15.94 0.03
C GLU A 54 17.85 -16.42 -0.25
N SER A 55 17.29 -16.10 -1.41
CA SER A 55 15.94 -16.49 -1.81
C SER A 55 15.90 -17.66 -2.79
N ARG A 56 17.02 -18.40 -3.01
CA ARG A 56 17.17 -19.47 -4.02
C ARG A 56 16.11 -20.58 -4.04
N TYR A 57 15.33 -20.73 -2.98
CA TYR A 57 14.24 -21.71 -2.87
C TYR A 57 12.87 -21.10 -2.60
N VAL A 58 12.77 -19.77 -2.63
CA VAL A 58 11.50 -19.05 -2.53
C VAL A 58 10.89 -18.98 -3.93
N THR A 59 9.85 -19.78 -4.16
CA THR A 59 9.16 -19.85 -5.46
C THR A 59 7.67 -20.14 -5.26
N GLY A 60 6.84 -19.76 -6.25
CA GLY A 60 5.39 -20.01 -6.22
C GLY A 60 4.60 -19.23 -5.17
N VAL A 61 5.23 -18.25 -4.49
CA VAL A 61 4.61 -17.43 -3.45
C VAL A 61 4.32 -16.02 -3.97
N ALA A 62 3.17 -15.46 -3.59
CA ALA A 62 2.94 -14.02 -3.67
C ALA A 62 3.46 -13.38 -2.37
N LEU A 63 4.48 -12.53 -2.47
CA LEU A 63 5.02 -11.78 -1.33
C LEU A 63 4.37 -10.39 -1.26
N PRO A 64 3.46 -10.12 -0.30
CA PRO A 64 2.83 -8.81 -0.19
C PRO A 64 3.83 -7.74 0.27
N VAL A 65 3.85 -6.61 -0.45
CA VAL A 65 4.57 -5.38 -0.07
C VAL A 65 3.55 -4.25 -0.04
N ASP A 66 2.63 -4.32 0.93
CA ASP A 66 1.38 -3.56 0.93
C ASP A 66 0.99 -3.03 2.32
N LEU A 67 1.96 -2.91 3.24
CA LEU A 67 1.73 -2.49 4.64
C LEU A 67 0.70 -3.37 5.39
N GLY A 68 0.51 -4.61 4.95
CA GLY A 68 -0.46 -5.55 5.52
C GLY A 68 -1.91 -5.24 5.16
N MET A 69 -2.16 -4.35 4.19
CA MET A 69 -3.51 -3.98 3.75
C MET A 69 -4.34 -5.22 3.37
N SER A 70 -3.78 -6.13 2.57
CA SER A 70 -4.47 -7.36 2.14
C SER A 70 -4.83 -8.30 3.29
N GLN A 71 -4.16 -8.20 4.44
CA GLN A 71 -4.38 -9.06 5.61
C GLN A 71 -5.18 -8.37 6.71
N LYS A 72 -5.37 -7.04 6.66
CA LYS A 72 -6.00 -6.30 7.77
C LYS A 72 -7.42 -6.73 8.05
N TYR A 73 -8.11 -7.17 7.00
CA TYR A 73 -9.53 -7.54 7.03
C TYR A 73 -9.77 -9.04 6.77
N SER A 74 -8.73 -9.88 6.76
CA SER A 74 -8.83 -11.31 6.41
C SER A 74 -9.48 -12.21 7.49
N GLY A 75 -10.27 -11.61 8.39
CA GLY A 75 -11.01 -12.28 9.46
C GLY A 75 -12.51 -11.92 9.52
N ALA A 76 -13.08 -11.41 8.42
CA ALA A 76 -14.52 -11.29 8.19
C ALA A 76 -15.00 -12.40 7.25
#